data_AF-A0A509LN90-F1
#
_entry.id   AF-A0A509LN90-F1
#
_cell.length_a   1.000
_cell.length_b   1.000
_cell.length_c   1.000
_cell.angle_alpha   90.00
_cell.angle_beta   90.00
_cell.angle_gamma   90.00
#
_symmetry.space_group_name_H-M   'P 1'
#
loop_
_entity.id
_entity.type
_entity.pdbx_description
1 polymer ?
#
loop_
_entity_poly.entity_id
_entity_poly.type
_entity_poly.pdbx_seq_one_letter_code
_entity_poly.pdbx_strand_id
1 'polypeptide(L)'
;LQTHDCINAATKNDLKASYVFLRMVENRLQAYADLQTHDIPEKEDQRNILALSMGYGEWNNFAKDLTSHMQTVHHHFSQLLVSEDKEKPDKEMLELKELWVNINDPQFAADYKAIGGFKEPDRVLNILRSLEEHPNTKRLTPNGRKKLARLIPVLVRKIGQQNDPEAILVKLIDLIVTIERRTCYLSLLIENKGALETLITLAKKSPWIITFLSKHPALLDELMHPATLYSPPGKKALEKEMGTRMAGIPPEDLELLLEELCVFKQINYLRVSAADVSGNYPLMKVSDHLTYIAETVLTQVLLSAWNIVTQKYGFPDGIPDKSTDSCGFAIIAYGKVGGLEMGYKSDIDIVFLYEAESGVTKGKEKSIDTIRFYSNLGQRIINALTMHTPAGTLYGADMRLRPGGNSGMIVSHIDAFEDYLKNQAWTWEHQALIRARPVAGDKNLSSRFNKIRKAVLIEKREPKTLKKEVGEMRERMRDERLKHKKDFFDLKQSHGCIVDIEFLVQYLVLKNAHTFPDLTIWTDNMRLLESLDAEGIITGCESERLQDAYLVMRKAIHRLNLQERSLDIPQAQFLEIRGHIIDIYNQYLV
;
A
#
# COMPACT_ATOMS: atom_id res chain seq x y z
N LEU A 1 -8.70 -28.83 -34.51
CA LEU A 1 -9.45 -29.45 -33.39
C LEU A 1 -9.46 -30.97 -33.51
N GLN A 2 -10.14 -31.57 -34.51
CA GLN A 2 -10.16 -33.04 -34.66
C GLN A 2 -8.76 -33.64 -34.95
N THR A 3 -7.96 -33.03 -35.83
CA THR A 3 -6.60 -33.51 -36.17
C THR A 3 -5.61 -33.46 -35.00
N HIS A 4 -5.98 -32.79 -33.91
CA HIS A 4 -5.21 -32.68 -32.66
C HIS A 4 -5.93 -33.36 -31.48
N ASP A 5 -6.88 -34.28 -31.76
CA ASP A 5 -7.68 -35.03 -30.78
C ASP A 5 -8.44 -34.18 -29.74
N CYS A 6 -8.67 -32.89 -30.00
CA CYS A 6 -9.40 -32.02 -29.06
C CYS A 6 -10.91 -32.29 -29.05
N ILE A 7 -11.46 -32.86 -30.13
CA ILE A 7 -12.88 -33.23 -30.28
C ILE A 7 -12.99 -34.50 -31.11
N ASN A 8 -13.98 -35.35 -30.80
CA ASN A 8 -14.23 -36.56 -31.57
C ASN A 8 -14.93 -36.26 -32.92
N ALA A 9 -14.98 -37.28 -33.79
CA ALA A 9 -15.57 -37.15 -35.13
C ALA A 9 -17.06 -36.80 -35.14
N ALA A 10 -17.83 -37.30 -34.16
CA ALA A 10 -19.27 -37.02 -34.03
C ALA A 10 -19.51 -35.56 -33.64
N THR A 11 -18.84 -35.07 -32.59
CA THR A 11 -18.88 -33.67 -32.13
C THR A 11 -18.48 -32.71 -33.24
N LYS A 12 -17.45 -33.04 -34.04
CA LYS A 12 -17.08 -32.21 -35.20
C LYS A 12 -18.23 -32.10 -36.20
N ASN A 13 -18.87 -33.21 -36.55
CA ASN A 13 -19.92 -33.23 -37.56
C ASN A 13 -21.15 -32.44 -37.07
N ASP A 14 -21.54 -32.62 -35.81
CA ASP A 14 -22.64 -31.91 -35.17
C ASP A 14 -22.40 -30.40 -35.13
N LEU A 15 -21.21 -29.97 -34.71
CA LEU A 15 -20.84 -28.56 -34.63
C LEU A 15 -20.73 -27.93 -36.02
N LYS A 16 -20.20 -28.66 -37.01
CA LYS A 16 -20.10 -28.17 -38.39
C LYS A 16 -21.49 -27.99 -39.01
N ALA A 17 -22.38 -28.96 -38.85
CA ALA A 17 -23.75 -28.88 -39.35
C ALA A 17 -24.50 -27.71 -38.69
N SER A 18 -24.41 -27.59 -37.37
CA SER A 18 -25.06 -26.51 -36.61
C SER A 18 -24.50 -25.14 -36.96
N TYR A 19 -23.18 -25.01 -37.16
CA TYR A 19 -22.57 -23.75 -37.58
C TYR A 19 -23.07 -23.27 -38.95
N VAL A 20 -23.11 -24.17 -39.94
CA VAL A 20 -23.59 -23.83 -41.28
C VAL A 20 -25.06 -23.42 -41.23
N PHE A 21 -25.89 -24.17 -40.49
CA PHE A 21 -27.31 -23.87 -40.34
C PHE A 21 -27.54 -22.51 -39.67
N LEU A 22 -26.94 -22.27 -38.49
CA LEU A 22 -27.12 -21.04 -37.72
C LEU A 22 -26.57 -19.82 -38.47
N ARG A 23 -25.45 -19.95 -39.17
CA ARG A 23 -24.90 -18.88 -40.00
C ARG A 23 -25.82 -18.56 -41.18
N MET A 24 -26.46 -19.56 -41.77
CA MET A 24 -27.43 -19.32 -42.84
C MET A 24 -28.67 -18.59 -42.30
N VAL A 25 -29.18 -18.96 -41.11
CA VAL A 25 -30.26 -18.24 -40.44
C VAL A 25 -29.90 -16.77 -40.19
N GLU A 26 -28.72 -16.52 -39.62
CA GLU A 26 -28.21 -15.17 -39.37
C GLU A 26 -28.09 -14.36 -40.67
N ASN A 27 -27.51 -14.95 -41.72
CA ASN A 27 -27.37 -14.28 -43.01
C ASN A 27 -28.73 -13.93 -43.62
N ARG A 28 -29.75 -14.79 -43.47
CA ARG A 28 -31.11 -14.52 -43.96
C ARG A 28 -31.82 -13.43 -43.15
N LEU A 29 -31.61 -13.41 -41.84
CA LEU A 29 -32.08 -12.35 -40.95
C LEU A 29 -31.49 -10.99 -41.34
N GLN A 30 -30.18 -10.93 -41.57
CA GLN A 30 -29.48 -9.71 -41.93
C GLN A 30 -29.86 -9.23 -43.34
N ALA A 31 -30.00 -10.15 -44.29
CA ALA A 31 -30.39 -9.82 -45.67
C ALA A 31 -31.82 -9.27 -45.81
N TYR A 32 -32.72 -9.54 -44.86
CA TYR A 32 -34.11 -9.09 -44.93
C TYR A 32 -34.26 -7.57 -44.81
N ALA A 33 -33.41 -6.91 -44.01
CA ALA A 33 -33.48 -5.46 -43.76
C ALA A 33 -32.14 -4.74 -43.92
N ASP A 34 -31.09 -5.43 -44.37
CA ASP A 34 -29.71 -4.92 -44.44
C ASP A 34 -29.21 -4.37 -43.09
N LEU A 35 -29.54 -5.09 -42.01
CA LEU A 35 -29.21 -4.72 -40.63
C LEU A 35 -28.39 -5.84 -39.98
N GLN A 36 -27.39 -5.48 -39.18
CA GLN A 36 -26.66 -6.41 -38.32
C GLN A 36 -27.50 -6.81 -37.10
N THR A 37 -28.52 -7.64 -37.31
CA THR A 37 -29.37 -8.20 -36.26
C THR A 37 -29.08 -9.69 -36.03
N HIS A 38 -29.22 -10.11 -34.77
CA HIS A 38 -29.10 -11.52 -34.35
C HIS A 38 -30.40 -12.02 -33.70
N ASP A 39 -31.40 -11.15 -33.55
CA ASP A 39 -32.66 -11.46 -32.87
C ASP A 39 -33.68 -12.05 -33.86
N ILE A 40 -34.37 -13.10 -33.42
CA ILE A 40 -35.49 -13.65 -34.16
C ILE A 40 -36.66 -12.64 -34.11
N PRO A 41 -37.27 -12.27 -35.26
CA PRO A 41 -38.36 -11.30 -35.30
C PRO A 41 -39.54 -11.69 -34.41
N GLU A 42 -40.21 -10.72 -33.80
CA GLU A 42 -41.41 -10.95 -32.98
C GLU A 42 -42.69 -11.08 -33.82
N LYS A 43 -42.74 -10.44 -35.00
CA LYS A 43 -43.90 -10.44 -35.89
C LYS A 43 -44.03 -11.76 -36.64
N GLU A 44 -45.26 -12.27 -36.70
CA GLU A 44 -45.60 -13.57 -37.33
C GLU A 44 -45.24 -13.61 -38.83
N ASP A 45 -45.55 -12.55 -39.57
CA ASP A 45 -45.24 -12.46 -41.00
C ASP A 45 -43.72 -12.56 -41.27
N GLN A 46 -42.91 -11.92 -40.42
CA GLN A 46 -41.45 -11.92 -40.56
C GLN A 46 -40.84 -13.29 -40.22
N ARG A 47 -41.43 -14.00 -39.25
CA ARG A 47 -41.06 -15.39 -38.92
C ARG A 47 -41.33 -16.33 -40.07
N ASN A 48 -42.49 -16.18 -40.73
CA ASN A 48 -42.84 -17.00 -41.89
C ASN A 48 -41.93 -16.73 -43.09
N ILE A 49 -41.54 -15.46 -43.32
CA ILE A 49 -40.56 -15.10 -44.36
C ILE A 49 -39.20 -15.75 -44.08
N LEU A 50 -38.73 -15.71 -42.83
CA LEU A 50 -37.46 -16.34 -42.46
C LEU A 50 -37.51 -17.86 -42.67
N ALA A 51 -38.58 -18.53 -42.24
CA ALA A 51 -38.77 -19.96 -42.44
C ALA A 51 -38.78 -20.35 -43.93
N LEU A 52 -39.52 -19.62 -44.76
CA LEU A 52 -39.55 -19.82 -46.21
C LEU A 52 -38.18 -19.61 -46.85
N SER A 53 -37.43 -18.59 -46.43
CA SER A 53 -36.08 -18.31 -46.93
C SER A 53 -35.05 -19.40 -46.60
N MET A 54 -35.36 -20.21 -45.58
CA MET A 54 -34.59 -21.37 -45.14
C MET A 54 -35.10 -22.68 -45.76
N GLY A 55 -36.14 -22.64 -46.61
CA GLY A 55 -36.71 -23.80 -47.29
C GLY A 55 -37.82 -24.53 -46.53
N TYR A 56 -38.35 -23.93 -45.46
CA TYR A 56 -39.41 -24.51 -44.64
C TYR A 56 -40.78 -23.94 -45.03
N GLY A 57 -41.80 -24.81 -45.10
CA GLY A 57 -43.18 -24.40 -45.40
C GLY A 57 -43.91 -23.73 -44.23
N GLU A 58 -43.47 -23.97 -42.99
CA GLU A 58 -44.10 -23.43 -41.77
C GLU A 58 -43.04 -23.06 -40.72
N TRP A 59 -43.28 -21.98 -39.98
CA TRP A 59 -42.42 -21.53 -38.88
C TRP A 59 -42.15 -22.62 -37.84
N ASN A 60 -43.15 -23.40 -37.46
CA ASN A 60 -43.03 -24.38 -36.39
C ASN A 60 -42.00 -25.49 -36.71
N ASN A 61 -41.86 -25.87 -37.98
CA ASN A 61 -40.87 -26.87 -38.39
C ASN A 61 -39.46 -26.28 -38.39
N PHE A 62 -39.31 -25.04 -38.86
CA PHE A 62 -38.05 -24.31 -38.76
C PHE A 62 -37.61 -24.07 -37.31
N ALA A 63 -38.52 -23.66 -36.43
CA ALA A 63 -38.24 -23.37 -35.04
C ALA A 63 -37.76 -24.62 -34.27
N LYS A 64 -38.30 -25.80 -34.61
CA LYS A 64 -37.84 -27.09 -34.06
C LYS A 64 -36.38 -27.38 -34.45
N ASP A 65 -36.05 -27.26 -35.73
CA ASP A 65 -34.69 -27.51 -36.22
C ASP A 65 -33.69 -26.48 -35.69
N LEU A 66 -34.08 -25.21 -35.63
CA LEU A 66 -33.29 -24.14 -35.02
C LEU A 66 -32.97 -24.46 -33.55
N THR A 67 -33.99 -24.85 -32.79
CA THR A 67 -33.84 -25.22 -31.37
C THR A 67 -32.94 -26.45 -31.22
N SER A 68 -33.10 -27.45 -32.09
CA SER A 68 -32.28 -28.67 -32.10
C SER A 68 -30.79 -28.36 -32.32
N HIS A 69 -30.47 -27.51 -33.30
CA HIS A 69 -29.10 -27.07 -33.55
C HIS A 69 -28.51 -26.27 -32.38
N MET A 70 -29.28 -25.34 -31.80
CA MET A 70 -28.86 -24.58 -30.62
C MET A 70 -28.61 -25.49 -29.40
N GLN A 71 -29.49 -26.46 -29.15
CA GLN A 71 -29.34 -27.44 -28.06
C GLN A 71 -28.13 -28.34 -28.27
N THR A 72 -27.87 -28.76 -29.50
CA THR A 72 -26.70 -29.58 -29.84
C THR A 72 -25.40 -28.84 -29.56
N VAL A 73 -25.30 -27.56 -29.96
CA VAL A 73 -24.14 -26.72 -29.64
C VAL A 73 -24.01 -26.51 -28.13
N HIS A 74 -25.12 -26.22 -27.44
CA HIS A 74 -25.13 -26.03 -25.99
C HIS A 74 -24.73 -27.29 -25.23
N HIS A 75 -25.12 -28.48 -25.71
CA HIS A 75 -24.74 -29.77 -25.13
C HIS A 75 -23.23 -30.01 -25.23
N HIS A 76 -22.65 -29.86 -26.42
CA HIS A 76 -21.20 -30.02 -26.62
C HIS A 76 -20.39 -28.97 -25.84
N PHE A 77 -20.87 -27.72 -25.78
CA PHE A 77 -20.26 -26.67 -24.97
C PHE A 77 -20.33 -26.98 -23.46
N SER A 78 -21.47 -27.48 -22.98
CA SER A 78 -21.63 -27.88 -21.59
C SER A 78 -20.73 -29.07 -21.23
N GLN A 79 -20.54 -30.03 -22.15
CA GLN A 79 -19.63 -31.15 -21.92
C GLN A 79 -18.16 -30.74 -21.85
N LEU A 80 -17.74 -29.76 -22.66
CA LEU A 80 -16.39 -29.18 -22.60
C LEU A 80 -16.13 -28.47 -21.26
N LEU A 81 -17.13 -27.78 -20.71
CA LEU A 81 -17.04 -27.09 -19.41
C LEU A 81 -17.15 -28.04 -18.20
N VAL A 82 -17.76 -29.21 -18.36
CA VAL A 82 -17.99 -30.18 -17.27
C VAL A 82 -16.77 -31.08 -17.01
N SER A 83 -15.69 -30.95 -17.80
CA SER A 83 -14.49 -31.79 -17.67
C SER A 83 -13.51 -31.34 -16.57
N GLU A 84 -13.76 -30.24 -15.85
CA GLU A 84 -12.88 -29.78 -14.75
C GLU A 84 -13.48 -29.84 -13.33
N ASP A 85 -14.75 -30.18 -13.12
CA ASP A 85 -15.34 -30.25 -11.76
C ASP A 85 -16.40 -31.36 -11.65
N LYS A 86 -16.00 -32.64 -11.82
CA LYS A 86 -16.77 -33.80 -11.33
C LYS A 86 -16.09 -34.44 -10.13
N GLU A 87 -15.90 -33.67 -9.07
CA GLU A 87 -15.93 -34.24 -7.74
C GLU A 87 -17.39 -34.59 -7.39
N LYS A 88 -17.61 -35.69 -6.66
CA LYS A 88 -18.92 -36.01 -6.07
C LYS A 88 -19.45 -34.76 -5.35
N PRO A 89 -20.78 -34.50 -5.33
CA PRO A 89 -21.32 -33.37 -4.58
C PRO A 89 -20.83 -33.48 -3.13
N ASP A 90 -19.96 -32.55 -2.78
CA ASP A 90 -19.29 -32.53 -1.50
C ASP A 90 -20.33 -32.30 -0.41
N LYS A 91 -20.58 -33.35 0.39
CA LYS A 91 -21.63 -33.35 1.40
C LYS A 91 -21.44 -32.20 2.40
N GLU A 92 -20.20 -31.90 2.79
CA GLU A 92 -19.89 -30.78 3.69
C GLU A 92 -20.25 -29.43 3.06
N MET A 93 -20.00 -29.26 1.76
CA MET A 93 -20.32 -28.02 1.05
C MET A 93 -21.84 -27.83 0.87
N LEU A 94 -22.59 -28.92 0.71
CA LEU A 94 -24.06 -28.87 0.69
C LEU A 94 -24.61 -28.47 2.06
N GLU A 95 -24.12 -29.09 3.13
CA GLU A 95 -24.50 -28.75 4.51
C GLU A 95 -24.19 -27.28 4.85
N LEU A 96 -23.03 -26.76 4.44
CA LEU A 96 -22.68 -25.35 4.63
C LEU A 96 -23.57 -24.38 3.83
N LYS A 97 -24.02 -24.77 2.63
CA LYS A 97 -24.97 -23.97 1.84
C LYS A 97 -26.34 -23.94 2.51
N GLU A 98 -26.84 -25.08 2.96
CA GLU A 98 -28.10 -25.19 3.69
C GLU A 98 -28.05 -24.40 5.01
N LEU A 99 -26.93 -24.47 5.73
CA LEU A 99 -26.69 -23.68 6.93
C LEU A 99 -26.80 -22.18 6.66
N TRP A 100 -26.14 -21.68 5.62
CA TRP A 100 -26.20 -20.25 5.28
C TRP A 100 -27.61 -19.79 4.91
N VAL A 101 -28.32 -20.56 4.09
CA VAL A 101 -29.69 -20.21 3.65
C VAL A 101 -30.67 -20.15 4.82
N ASN A 102 -30.49 -21.01 5.83
CA ASN A 102 -31.39 -21.11 6.98
C ASN A 102 -30.80 -20.51 8.27
N ILE A 103 -29.77 -19.66 8.18
CA ILE A 103 -28.99 -19.19 9.34
C ILE A 103 -29.83 -18.42 10.38
N ASN A 104 -30.91 -17.78 9.92
CA ASN A 104 -31.86 -17.01 10.73
C ASN A 104 -33.17 -17.75 11.02
N ASP A 105 -33.34 -18.99 10.54
CA ASP A 105 -34.53 -19.78 10.84
C ASP A 105 -34.42 -20.36 12.26
N PRO A 106 -35.26 -19.93 13.22
CA PRO A 106 -35.23 -20.44 14.58
C PRO A 106 -35.61 -21.93 14.68
N GLN A 107 -36.22 -22.50 13.64
CA GLN A 107 -36.59 -23.91 13.57
C GLN A 107 -35.50 -24.78 12.94
N PHE A 108 -34.49 -24.17 12.31
CA PHE A 108 -33.37 -24.89 11.72
C PHE A 108 -32.37 -25.31 12.81
N ALA A 109 -32.37 -26.61 13.13
CA ALA A 109 -31.36 -27.21 13.99
C ALA A 109 -30.04 -27.30 13.21
N ALA A 110 -29.18 -26.28 13.35
CA ALA A 110 -27.88 -26.27 12.70
C ALA A 110 -27.07 -27.52 13.09
N ASP A 111 -26.71 -28.35 12.11
CA ASP A 111 -25.74 -29.42 12.35
C ASP A 111 -24.36 -28.80 12.51
N TYR A 112 -23.91 -28.68 13.76
CA TYR A 112 -22.61 -28.13 14.12
C TYR A 112 -21.43 -28.86 13.46
N LYS A 113 -21.63 -30.08 12.92
CA LYS A 113 -20.61 -30.79 12.12
C LYS A 113 -20.26 -30.07 10.82
N ALA A 114 -21.15 -29.26 10.27
CA ALA A 114 -20.92 -28.53 9.02
C ALA A 114 -19.82 -27.45 9.15
N ILE A 115 -19.61 -26.91 10.35
CA ILE A 115 -18.58 -25.89 10.65
C ILE A 115 -17.33 -26.56 11.24
N GLY A 116 -16.95 -27.71 10.68
CA GLY A 116 -15.79 -28.48 11.12
C GLY A 116 -14.51 -27.64 11.14
N GLY A 117 -13.73 -27.77 12.22
CA GLY A 117 -12.43 -27.11 12.38
C GLY A 117 -12.41 -25.85 13.25
N PHE A 118 -13.58 -25.27 13.55
CA PHE A 118 -13.71 -24.19 14.53
C PHE A 118 -13.86 -24.76 15.95
N LYS A 119 -13.19 -24.11 16.92
CA LYS A 119 -13.25 -24.43 18.35
C LYS A 119 -14.51 -23.91 19.01
N GLU A 120 -15.05 -22.78 18.52
CA GLU A 120 -16.25 -22.14 19.05
C GLU A 120 -17.37 -22.04 18.00
N PRO A 121 -18.11 -23.13 17.69
CA PRO A 121 -19.12 -23.12 16.63
C PRO A 121 -20.24 -22.09 16.82
N ASP A 122 -20.71 -21.87 18.06
CA ASP A 122 -21.74 -20.87 18.36
C ASP A 122 -21.29 -19.44 18.02
N ARG A 123 -20.00 -19.15 18.24
CA ARG A 123 -19.41 -17.86 17.89
C ARG A 123 -19.40 -17.66 16.38
N VAL A 124 -19.10 -18.69 15.61
CA VAL A 124 -19.14 -18.66 14.14
C VAL A 124 -20.56 -18.41 13.66
N LEU A 125 -21.55 -19.14 14.18
CA LEU A 125 -22.96 -18.92 13.84
C LEU A 125 -23.40 -17.49 14.11
N ASN A 126 -23.01 -16.91 15.25
CA ASN A 126 -23.32 -15.53 15.59
C ASN A 126 -22.68 -14.52 14.62
N ILE A 127 -21.45 -14.77 14.16
CA ILE A 127 -20.80 -13.93 13.14
C ILE A 127 -21.58 -14.00 11.81
N LEU A 128 -21.96 -15.22 11.39
CA LEU A 128 -22.71 -15.41 10.13
C LEU A 128 -24.12 -14.82 10.20
N ARG A 129 -24.83 -14.96 11.32
CA ARG A 129 -26.12 -14.28 11.56
C ARG A 129 -25.96 -12.77 11.50
N SER A 130 -24.92 -12.23 12.14
CA SER A 130 -24.64 -10.79 12.13
C SER A 130 -24.40 -10.28 10.70
N LEU A 131 -23.73 -11.06 9.85
CA LEU A 131 -23.58 -10.76 8.44
C LEU A 131 -24.93 -10.76 7.71
N GLU A 132 -25.70 -11.85 7.78
CA GLU A 132 -27.02 -11.96 7.11
C GLU A 132 -27.98 -10.83 7.56
N GLU A 133 -27.90 -10.43 8.83
CA GLU A 133 -28.72 -9.37 9.41
C GLU A 133 -28.24 -7.94 9.11
N HIS A 134 -27.01 -7.78 8.62
CA HIS A 134 -26.36 -6.50 8.43
C HIS A 134 -27.15 -5.62 7.43
N PRO A 135 -27.28 -4.29 7.65
CA PRO A 135 -28.07 -3.42 6.79
C PRO A 135 -27.62 -3.42 5.32
N ASN A 136 -26.32 -3.56 5.06
CA ASN A 136 -25.80 -3.65 3.70
C ASN A 136 -26.24 -4.95 3.03
N THR A 137 -26.12 -6.09 3.71
CA THR A 137 -26.54 -7.42 3.24
C THR A 137 -28.04 -7.48 2.97
N LYS A 138 -28.86 -6.94 3.87
CA LYS A 138 -30.33 -6.86 3.68
C LYS A 138 -30.71 -6.07 2.44
N ARG A 139 -29.95 -5.03 2.09
CA ARG A 139 -30.17 -4.15 0.92
C ARG A 139 -29.58 -4.70 -0.39
N LEU A 140 -28.95 -5.87 -0.38
CA LEU A 140 -28.40 -6.47 -1.61
C LEU A 140 -29.50 -6.87 -2.60
N THR A 141 -29.18 -6.74 -3.88
CA THR A 141 -30.01 -7.27 -4.98
C THR A 141 -30.03 -8.80 -4.95
N PRO A 142 -31.00 -9.46 -5.61
CA PRO A 142 -31.04 -10.93 -5.69
C PRO A 142 -29.74 -11.53 -6.23
N ASN A 143 -29.10 -10.87 -7.20
CA ASN A 143 -27.80 -11.29 -7.72
C ASN A 143 -26.68 -11.17 -6.67
N GLY A 144 -26.63 -10.07 -5.91
CA GLY A 144 -25.67 -9.89 -4.81
C GLY A 144 -25.81 -10.97 -3.74
N ARG A 145 -27.05 -11.27 -3.32
CA ARG A 145 -27.34 -12.35 -2.37
C ARG A 145 -26.93 -13.73 -2.89
N LYS A 146 -27.20 -14.03 -4.17
CA LYS A 146 -26.75 -15.27 -4.81
C LYS A 146 -25.24 -15.41 -4.83
N LYS A 147 -24.50 -14.31 -5.02
CA LYS A 147 -23.03 -14.30 -4.93
C LYS A 147 -22.55 -14.56 -3.51
N LEU A 148 -23.12 -13.91 -2.49
CA LEU A 148 -22.78 -14.20 -1.09
C LEU A 148 -23.06 -15.65 -0.71
N ALA A 149 -24.23 -16.20 -1.09
CA ALA A 149 -24.59 -17.59 -0.83
C ALA A 149 -23.66 -18.60 -1.52
N ARG A 150 -22.92 -18.19 -2.56
CA ARG A 150 -21.84 -18.99 -3.15
C ARG A 150 -20.51 -18.82 -2.42
N LEU A 151 -20.19 -17.60 -1.97
CA LEU A 151 -18.89 -17.26 -1.40
C LEU A 151 -18.75 -17.71 0.06
N ILE A 152 -19.76 -17.45 0.90
CA ILE A 152 -19.66 -17.67 2.36
C ILE A 152 -19.40 -19.15 2.70
N PRO A 153 -20.11 -20.15 2.14
CA PRO A 153 -19.82 -21.56 2.39
C PRO A 153 -18.37 -21.94 2.05
N VAL A 154 -17.84 -21.44 0.92
CA VAL A 154 -16.46 -21.71 0.49
C VAL A 154 -15.45 -21.09 1.46
N LEU A 155 -15.72 -19.86 1.90
CA LEU A 155 -14.88 -19.11 2.83
C LEU A 155 -14.84 -19.78 4.21
N VAL A 156 -16.01 -20.13 4.78
CA VAL A 156 -16.11 -20.83 6.07
C VAL A 156 -15.34 -22.14 6.03
N ARG A 157 -15.51 -22.94 4.98
CA ARG A 157 -14.81 -24.22 4.82
C ARG A 157 -13.29 -24.05 4.79
N LYS A 158 -12.78 -23.17 3.92
CA LYS A 158 -11.32 -22.97 3.78
C LYS A 158 -10.70 -22.38 5.05
N ILE A 159 -11.45 -21.54 5.78
CA ILE A 159 -10.99 -20.98 7.06
C ILE A 159 -10.98 -22.03 8.16
N GLY A 160 -12.00 -22.91 8.25
CA GLY A 160 -12.05 -23.97 9.26
C GLY A 160 -10.86 -24.93 9.21
N GLN A 161 -10.19 -25.03 8.06
CA GLN A 161 -8.95 -25.81 7.88
C GLN A 161 -7.67 -25.09 8.35
N GLN A 162 -7.77 -23.85 8.84
CA GLN A 162 -6.64 -23.03 9.28
C GLN A 162 -6.43 -23.08 10.79
N ASN A 163 -5.26 -22.62 11.23
CA ASN A 163 -4.99 -22.36 12.63
C ASN A 163 -5.63 -21.03 13.04
N ASP A 164 -6.27 -21.02 14.21
CA ASP A 164 -7.03 -19.85 14.75
C ASP A 164 -8.13 -19.33 13.78
N PRO A 165 -9.03 -20.23 13.34
CA PRO A 165 -9.97 -19.93 12.26
C PRO A 165 -10.99 -18.86 12.63
N GLU A 166 -11.37 -18.71 13.90
CA GLU A 166 -12.32 -17.70 14.37
C GLU A 166 -11.80 -16.28 14.14
N ALA A 167 -10.53 -16.00 14.47
CA ALA A 167 -9.94 -14.68 14.29
C ALA A 167 -9.85 -14.29 12.81
N ILE A 168 -9.53 -15.25 11.94
CA ILE A 168 -9.48 -15.08 10.48
C ILE A 168 -10.89 -14.79 9.96
N LEU A 169 -11.89 -15.56 10.40
CA LEU A 169 -13.27 -15.39 9.97
C LEU A 169 -13.80 -14.00 10.31
N VAL A 170 -13.61 -13.51 11.54
CA VAL A 170 -14.06 -12.16 11.94
C VAL A 170 -13.53 -11.10 10.98
N LYS A 171 -12.21 -11.10 10.73
CA LYS A 171 -11.57 -10.10 9.87
C LYS A 171 -12.03 -10.18 8.42
N LEU A 172 -12.21 -11.40 7.89
CA LEU A 172 -12.70 -11.55 6.51
C LEU A 172 -14.16 -11.18 6.37
N ILE A 173 -15.00 -11.42 7.39
CA ILE A 173 -16.40 -10.98 7.36
C ILE A 173 -16.48 -9.45 7.41
N ASP A 174 -15.65 -8.77 8.19
CA ASP A 174 -15.55 -7.29 8.18
C ASP A 174 -15.24 -6.76 6.76
N LEU A 175 -14.32 -7.41 6.05
CA LEU A 175 -14.01 -7.09 4.66
C LEU A 175 -15.21 -7.34 3.74
N ILE A 176 -15.88 -8.49 3.87
CA ILE A 176 -17.06 -8.83 3.05
C ILE A 176 -18.18 -7.80 3.24
N VAL A 177 -18.50 -7.42 4.48
CA VAL A 177 -19.49 -6.37 4.80
C VAL A 177 -19.15 -5.04 4.12
N THR A 178 -17.86 -4.74 4.00
CA THR A 178 -17.38 -3.50 3.37
C THR A 178 -17.54 -3.54 1.84
N ILE A 179 -17.33 -4.70 1.21
CA ILE A 179 -17.30 -4.83 -0.26
C ILE A 179 -18.60 -5.38 -0.87
N GLU A 180 -19.49 -5.98 -0.09
CA GLU A 180 -20.64 -6.77 -0.60
C GLU A 180 -21.59 -5.99 -1.52
N ARG A 181 -21.69 -4.66 -1.33
CA ARG A 181 -22.53 -3.80 -2.19
C ARG A 181 -21.95 -3.63 -3.61
N ARG A 182 -20.65 -3.89 -3.79
CA ARG A 182 -19.94 -3.83 -5.07
C ARG A 182 -19.77 -5.26 -5.58
N THR A 183 -20.79 -5.75 -6.29
CA THR A 183 -20.88 -7.16 -6.70
C THR A 183 -19.72 -7.66 -7.61
N CYS A 184 -18.93 -6.75 -8.18
CA CYS A 184 -17.71 -7.08 -8.93
C CYS A 184 -16.64 -7.72 -8.02
N TYR A 185 -16.44 -7.21 -6.79
CA TYR A 185 -15.46 -7.78 -5.86
C TYR A 185 -15.87 -9.17 -5.37
N LEU A 186 -17.17 -9.37 -5.14
CA LEU A 186 -17.68 -10.71 -4.83
C LEU A 186 -17.45 -11.67 -6.01
N SER A 187 -17.67 -11.21 -7.25
CA SER A 187 -17.36 -12.01 -8.44
C SER A 187 -15.88 -12.38 -8.51
N LEU A 188 -14.97 -11.42 -8.29
CA LEU A 188 -13.53 -11.66 -8.31
C LEU A 188 -13.13 -12.79 -7.35
N LEU A 189 -13.64 -12.76 -6.11
CA LEU A 189 -13.33 -13.78 -5.10
C LEU A 189 -13.96 -15.15 -5.40
N ILE A 190 -15.09 -15.18 -6.12
CA ILE A 190 -15.77 -16.42 -6.50
C ILE A 190 -15.13 -17.05 -7.74
N GLU A 191 -14.77 -16.22 -8.72
CA GLU A 191 -14.29 -16.64 -10.04
C GLU A 191 -12.78 -16.94 -10.01
N ASN A 192 -12.02 -16.28 -9.13
CA ASN A 192 -10.58 -16.49 -8.99
C ASN A 192 -10.24 -17.24 -7.67
N LYS A 193 -10.16 -18.57 -7.76
CA LYS A 193 -9.79 -19.45 -6.62
C LYS A 193 -8.45 -19.03 -5.99
N GLY A 194 -7.46 -18.62 -6.80
CA GLY A 194 -6.14 -18.19 -6.34
C GLY A 194 -6.15 -16.88 -5.56
N ALA A 195 -6.99 -15.92 -5.96
CA ALA A 195 -7.16 -14.66 -5.23
C ALA A 195 -7.78 -14.88 -3.84
N LEU A 196 -8.79 -15.76 -3.74
CA LEU A 196 -9.39 -16.13 -2.46
C LEU A 196 -8.40 -16.83 -1.53
N GLU A 197 -7.58 -17.74 -2.06
CA GLU A 197 -6.54 -18.42 -1.28
C GLU A 197 -5.45 -17.46 -0.80
N THR A 198 -5.06 -16.52 -1.65
CA THR A 198 -4.14 -15.44 -1.29
C THR A 198 -4.72 -14.58 -0.19
N LEU A 199 -6.00 -14.19 -0.30
CA LEU A 199 -6.69 -13.40 0.72
C LEU A 199 -6.71 -14.11 2.09
N ILE A 200 -7.06 -15.40 2.13
CA ILE A 200 -7.07 -16.21 3.36
C ILE A 200 -5.66 -16.35 3.93
N THR A 201 -4.66 -16.54 3.06
CA THR A 201 -3.24 -16.62 3.47
C THR A 201 -2.78 -15.32 4.12
N LEU A 202 -3.11 -14.17 3.53
CA LEU A 202 -2.78 -12.86 4.11
C LEU A 202 -3.53 -12.62 5.43
N ALA A 203 -4.80 -12.99 5.51
CA ALA A 203 -5.61 -12.86 6.73
C ALA A 203 -5.02 -13.64 7.91
N LYS A 204 -4.55 -14.86 7.64
CA LYS A 204 -3.86 -15.71 8.62
C LYS A 204 -2.58 -15.06 9.15
N LYS A 205 -1.88 -14.32 8.29
CA LYS A 205 -0.55 -13.77 8.60
C LYS A 205 -0.63 -12.37 9.23
N SER A 206 -1.59 -11.55 8.82
CA SER A 206 -1.69 -10.15 9.22
C SER A 206 -3.13 -9.64 9.17
N PRO A 207 -3.78 -9.41 10.33
CA PRO A 207 -5.09 -8.76 10.36
C PRO A 207 -5.02 -7.32 9.81
N TRP A 208 -3.87 -6.65 9.93
CA TRP A 208 -3.71 -5.30 9.39
C TRP A 208 -3.87 -5.25 7.87
N ILE A 209 -3.40 -6.27 7.13
CA ILE A 209 -3.57 -6.33 5.67
C ILE A 209 -5.06 -6.39 5.31
N ILE A 210 -5.88 -7.11 6.08
CA ILE A 210 -7.32 -7.19 5.84
C ILE A 210 -8.02 -5.86 6.16
N THR A 211 -7.65 -5.21 7.26
CA THR A 211 -8.09 -3.84 7.55
C THR A 211 -7.70 -2.87 6.42
N PHE A 212 -6.49 -3.03 5.87
CA PHE A 212 -5.98 -2.21 4.77
C PHE A 212 -6.76 -2.45 3.47
N LEU A 213 -7.00 -3.70 3.08
CA LEU A 213 -7.84 -4.07 1.93
C LEU A 213 -9.29 -3.60 2.10
N SER A 214 -9.82 -3.60 3.32
CA SER A 214 -11.17 -3.10 3.60
C SER A 214 -11.27 -1.60 3.35
N LYS A 215 -10.22 -0.84 3.70
CA LYS A 215 -10.13 0.59 3.41
C LYS A 215 -9.87 0.88 1.93
N HIS A 216 -9.22 -0.05 1.22
CA HIS A 216 -8.84 0.10 -0.18
C HIS A 216 -9.25 -1.12 -1.03
N PRO A 217 -10.56 -1.35 -1.26
CA PRO A 217 -11.04 -2.56 -1.94
C PRO A 217 -10.56 -2.73 -3.39
N ALA A 218 -10.15 -1.66 -4.06
CA ALA A 218 -9.56 -1.72 -5.39
C ALA A 218 -8.31 -2.60 -5.45
N LEU A 219 -7.59 -2.74 -4.32
CA LEU A 219 -6.40 -3.58 -4.22
C LEU A 219 -6.67 -5.08 -4.27
N LEU A 220 -7.94 -5.51 -4.21
CA LEU A 220 -8.29 -6.93 -4.38
C LEU A 220 -7.83 -7.48 -5.74
N ASP A 221 -7.69 -6.61 -6.74
CA ASP A 221 -7.15 -6.94 -8.05
C ASP A 221 -5.71 -7.47 -7.97
N GLU A 222 -4.87 -6.90 -7.09
CA GLU A 222 -3.48 -7.33 -6.90
C GLU A 222 -3.38 -8.78 -6.37
N LEU A 223 -4.44 -9.31 -5.75
CA LEU A 223 -4.48 -10.69 -5.26
C LEU A 223 -4.54 -11.71 -6.40
N MET A 224 -4.90 -11.28 -7.61
CA MET A 224 -4.91 -12.13 -8.80
C MET A 224 -3.51 -12.38 -9.36
N HIS A 225 -2.50 -11.62 -8.88
CA HIS A 225 -1.13 -11.69 -9.37
C HIS A 225 -0.13 -12.00 -8.24
N PRO A 226 -0.11 -13.23 -7.67
CA PRO A 226 0.79 -13.58 -6.57
C PRO A 226 2.27 -13.31 -6.85
N ALA A 227 2.71 -13.48 -8.10
CA ALA A 227 4.11 -13.28 -8.50
C ALA A 227 4.61 -11.84 -8.26
N THR A 228 3.76 -10.83 -8.50
CA THR A 228 4.09 -9.43 -8.25
C THR A 228 3.79 -9.02 -6.81
N LEU A 229 2.75 -9.61 -6.21
CA LEU A 229 2.32 -9.30 -4.84
C LEU A 229 3.41 -9.54 -3.80
N TYR A 230 4.15 -10.65 -3.90
CA TYR A 230 5.20 -11.01 -2.94
C TYR A 230 6.60 -10.49 -3.31
N SER A 231 6.73 -9.71 -4.39
CA SER A 231 8.03 -9.21 -4.89
C SER A 231 8.00 -7.69 -5.04
N PRO A 232 8.22 -6.93 -3.95
CA PRO A 232 8.17 -5.47 -3.97
C PRO A 232 9.18 -4.89 -4.98
N PRO A 233 8.77 -3.95 -5.83
CA PRO A 233 9.66 -3.36 -6.83
C PRO A 233 10.74 -2.48 -6.20
N GLY A 234 11.94 -2.52 -6.75
CA GLY A 234 13.02 -1.58 -6.39
C GLY A 234 12.76 -0.16 -6.91
N LYS A 235 13.55 0.81 -6.44
CA LYS A 235 13.37 2.25 -6.75
C LYS A 235 13.17 2.57 -8.23
N LYS A 236 14.05 2.07 -9.11
CA LYS A 236 13.93 2.33 -10.57
C LYS A 236 12.64 1.75 -11.18
N ALA A 237 12.17 0.61 -10.68
CA ALA A 237 10.94 0.00 -11.14
C ALA A 237 9.70 0.79 -10.65
N LEU A 238 9.74 1.30 -9.41
CA LEU A 238 8.73 2.22 -8.88
C LEU A 238 8.64 3.51 -9.69
N GLU A 239 9.78 4.12 -10.04
CA GLU A 239 9.84 5.33 -10.88
C GLU A 239 9.26 5.07 -12.28
N LYS A 240 9.57 3.92 -12.88
CA LYS A 240 9.00 3.51 -14.18
C LYS A 240 7.48 3.29 -14.09
N GLU A 241 7.02 2.56 -13.07
CA GLU A 241 5.58 2.34 -12.84
C GLU A 241 4.84 3.67 -12.64
N MET A 242 5.40 4.57 -11.83
CA MET A 242 4.86 5.92 -11.62
C MET A 242 4.74 6.66 -12.96
N GLY A 243 5.80 6.69 -13.76
CA GLY A 243 5.78 7.35 -15.08
C GLY A 243 4.71 6.78 -16.01
N THR A 244 4.53 5.45 -16.06
CA THR A 244 3.48 4.81 -16.86
C THR A 244 2.08 5.19 -16.39
N ARG A 245 1.83 5.23 -15.08
CA ARG A 245 0.52 5.65 -14.53
C ARG A 245 0.22 7.11 -14.84
N MET A 246 1.19 7.99 -14.58
CA MET A 246 1.01 9.44 -14.78
C MET A 246 0.83 9.81 -16.25
N ALA A 247 1.37 9.04 -17.19
CA ALA A 247 1.17 9.25 -18.63
C ALA A 247 -0.29 9.08 -19.08
N GLY A 248 -1.09 8.31 -18.33
CA GLY A 248 -2.51 8.13 -18.61
C GLY A 248 -3.40 9.24 -18.04
N ILE A 249 -2.85 10.16 -17.24
CA ILE A 249 -3.62 11.16 -16.51
C ILE A 249 -3.62 12.50 -17.26
N PRO A 250 -4.80 13.11 -17.52
CA PRO A 250 -4.87 14.44 -18.09
C PRO A 250 -4.17 15.48 -17.19
N PRO A 251 -3.30 16.36 -17.72
CA PRO A 251 -2.56 17.33 -16.91
C PRO A 251 -3.44 18.31 -16.10
N GLU A 252 -4.65 18.58 -16.57
CA GLU A 252 -5.61 19.50 -15.96
C GLU A 252 -6.41 18.84 -14.81
N ASP A 253 -6.43 17.50 -14.72
CA ASP A 253 -7.23 16.74 -13.76
C ASP A 253 -6.44 16.43 -12.49
N LEU A 254 -6.43 17.40 -11.57
CA LEU A 254 -5.73 17.28 -10.30
C LEU A 254 -6.35 16.24 -9.35
N GLU A 255 -7.67 16.04 -9.42
CA GLU A 255 -8.35 15.10 -8.53
C GLU A 255 -7.93 13.67 -8.88
N LEU A 256 -8.02 13.32 -10.16
CA LEU A 256 -7.58 12.02 -10.65
C LEU A 256 -6.08 11.79 -10.41
N LEU A 257 -5.25 12.82 -10.60
CA LEU A 257 -3.83 12.74 -10.30
C LEU A 257 -3.56 12.33 -8.84
N LEU A 258 -4.24 12.97 -7.89
CA LEU A 258 -4.04 12.69 -6.47
C LEU A 258 -4.62 11.35 -6.04
N GLU A 259 -5.74 10.93 -6.64
CA GLU A 259 -6.29 9.59 -6.47
C GLU A 259 -5.30 8.53 -6.95
N GLU A 260 -4.72 8.69 -8.14
CA GLU A 260 -3.76 7.71 -8.66
C GLU A 260 -2.46 7.65 -7.86
N LEU A 261 -1.98 8.78 -7.33
CA LEU A 261 -0.85 8.76 -6.41
C LEU A 261 -1.18 7.95 -5.15
N CYS A 262 -2.41 8.08 -4.63
CA CYS A 262 -2.87 7.31 -3.47
C CYS A 262 -2.94 5.81 -3.79
N VAL A 263 -3.53 5.45 -4.93
CA VAL A 263 -3.61 4.06 -5.40
C VAL A 263 -2.22 3.47 -5.61
N PHE A 264 -1.30 4.20 -6.26
CA PHE A 264 0.09 3.78 -6.44
C PHE A 264 0.78 3.47 -5.11
N LYS A 265 0.65 4.38 -4.12
CA LYS A 265 1.20 4.17 -2.78
C LYS A 265 0.61 2.89 -2.17
N GLN A 266 -0.70 2.73 -2.25
CA GLN A 266 -1.42 1.64 -1.59
C GLN A 266 -1.09 0.26 -2.18
N ILE A 267 -1.01 0.16 -3.51
CA ILE A 267 -0.58 -1.06 -4.21
C ILE A 267 0.81 -1.46 -3.73
N ASN A 268 1.76 -0.53 -3.72
CA ASN A 268 3.13 -0.86 -3.33
C ASN A 268 3.26 -1.12 -1.82
N TYR A 269 2.45 -0.47 -0.98
CA TYR A 269 2.35 -0.81 0.45
C TYR A 269 1.82 -2.23 0.66
N LEU A 270 0.81 -2.64 -0.10
CA LEU A 270 0.29 -4.01 -0.07
C LEU A 270 1.39 -4.99 -0.44
N ARG A 271 2.11 -4.76 -1.56
CA ARG A 271 3.22 -5.63 -1.99
C ARG A 271 4.30 -5.77 -0.93
N VAL A 272 4.73 -4.66 -0.33
CA VAL A 272 5.72 -4.66 0.76
C VAL A 272 5.20 -5.43 1.98
N SER A 273 3.94 -5.21 2.37
CA SER A 273 3.35 -5.91 3.51
C SER A 273 3.16 -7.41 3.28
N ALA A 274 2.77 -7.82 2.07
CA ALA A 274 2.63 -9.22 1.68
C ALA A 274 4.00 -9.93 1.71
N ALA A 275 5.05 -9.27 1.23
CA ALA A 275 6.41 -9.78 1.30
C ALA A 275 6.92 -9.88 2.75
N ASP A 276 6.71 -8.86 3.59
CA ASP A 276 7.10 -8.86 5.01
C ASP A 276 6.49 -10.07 5.76
N VAL A 277 5.18 -10.28 5.60
CA VAL A 277 4.46 -11.34 6.31
C VAL A 277 4.74 -12.76 5.77
N SER A 278 5.36 -12.88 4.60
CA SER A 278 5.80 -14.17 4.05
C SER A 278 6.88 -14.84 4.91
N GLY A 279 7.62 -14.05 5.68
CA GLY A 279 8.65 -14.51 6.63
C GLY A 279 10.06 -14.64 6.05
N ASN A 280 10.22 -14.56 4.73
CA ASN A 280 11.52 -14.70 4.06
C ASN A 280 12.15 -13.36 3.65
N TYR A 281 11.52 -12.23 3.99
CA TYR A 281 11.95 -10.91 3.56
C TYR A 281 12.75 -10.19 4.65
N PRO A 282 14.02 -9.77 4.40
CA PRO A 282 14.81 -9.06 5.40
C PRO A 282 14.17 -7.73 5.80
N LEU A 283 14.13 -7.45 7.10
CA LEU A 283 13.50 -6.24 7.65
C LEU A 283 14.06 -4.94 7.05
N MET A 284 15.39 -4.86 6.89
CA MET A 284 16.03 -3.67 6.32
C MET A 284 15.50 -3.37 4.91
N LYS A 285 15.20 -4.42 4.13
CA LYS A 285 14.58 -4.26 2.81
C LYS A 285 13.16 -3.72 2.91
N VAL A 286 12.37 -4.09 3.92
CA VAL A 286 11.01 -3.54 4.11
C VAL A 286 11.05 -2.02 4.19
N SER A 287 11.92 -1.46 5.04
CA SER A 287 12.02 -0.01 5.18
C SER A 287 12.69 0.67 4.00
N ASP A 288 13.65 0.03 3.34
CA ASP A 288 14.18 0.51 2.06
C ASP A 288 13.04 0.71 1.06
N HIS A 289 12.20 -0.31 0.85
CA HIS A 289 11.08 -0.23 -0.08
C HIS A 289 10.04 0.82 0.31
N LEU A 290 9.67 0.91 1.60
CA LEU A 290 8.76 1.96 2.06
C LEU A 290 9.34 3.37 1.85
N THR A 291 10.65 3.52 2.00
CA THR A 291 11.34 4.79 1.74
C THR A 291 11.38 5.10 0.24
N TYR A 292 11.68 4.11 -0.61
CA TYR A 292 11.66 4.28 -2.07
C TYR A 292 10.27 4.69 -2.56
N ILE A 293 9.20 4.10 -2.04
CA ILE A 293 7.82 4.50 -2.37
C ILE A 293 7.59 5.97 -1.99
N ALA A 294 7.99 6.39 -0.79
CA ALA A 294 7.84 7.78 -0.35
C ALA A 294 8.63 8.75 -1.23
N GLU A 295 9.87 8.43 -1.61
CA GLU A 295 10.69 9.26 -2.50
C GLU A 295 10.11 9.38 -3.90
N THR A 296 9.64 8.27 -4.48
CA THR A 296 8.99 8.28 -5.80
C THR A 296 7.72 9.15 -5.77
N VAL A 297 6.92 9.04 -4.72
CA VAL A 297 5.74 9.90 -4.53
C VAL A 297 6.14 11.37 -4.37
N LEU A 298 7.12 11.69 -3.51
CA LEU A 298 7.58 13.07 -3.31
C LEU A 298 8.13 13.71 -4.58
N THR A 299 8.86 12.93 -5.39
CA THR A 299 9.36 13.38 -6.70
C THR A 299 8.23 13.72 -7.64
N GLN A 300 7.22 12.84 -7.74
CA GLN A 300 6.06 13.09 -8.60
C GLN A 300 5.20 14.24 -8.11
N VAL A 301 4.98 14.36 -6.80
CA VAL A 301 4.26 15.48 -6.18
C VAL A 301 4.97 16.81 -6.45
N LEU A 302 6.30 16.86 -6.32
CA LEU A 302 7.07 18.04 -6.66
C LEU A 302 6.91 18.41 -8.13
N LEU A 303 7.05 17.45 -9.05
CA LEU A 303 6.89 17.68 -10.48
C LEU A 303 5.50 18.24 -10.81
N SER A 304 4.45 17.63 -10.28
CA SER A 304 3.08 18.08 -10.50
C SER A 304 2.82 19.47 -9.90
N ALA A 305 3.29 19.72 -8.68
CA ALA A 305 3.16 21.03 -8.03
C ALA A 305 3.93 22.12 -8.79
N TRP A 306 5.15 21.80 -9.26
CA TRP A 306 5.97 22.70 -10.08
C TRP A 306 5.24 23.09 -11.37
N ASN A 307 4.71 22.11 -12.10
CA ASN A 307 3.97 22.35 -13.34
C ASN A 307 2.75 23.26 -13.11
N ILE A 308 1.99 23.04 -12.04
CA ILE A 308 0.82 23.86 -11.72
C ILE A 308 1.22 25.30 -11.38
N VAL A 309 2.23 25.49 -10.52
CA VAL A 309 2.64 26.82 -10.07
C VAL A 309 3.27 27.60 -11.22
N THR A 310 4.12 26.97 -12.03
CA THR A 310 4.70 27.58 -13.23
C THR A 310 3.66 27.83 -14.31
N GLN A 311 2.63 26.97 -14.44
CA GLN A 311 1.53 27.20 -15.36
C GLN A 311 0.71 28.45 -15.00
N LYS A 312 0.72 28.87 -13.74
CA LYS A 312 -0.04 30.05 -13.28
C LYS A 312 0.81 31.31 -13.20
N TYR A 313 2.05 31.19 -12.75
CA TYR A 313 2.88 32.34 -12.38
C TYR A 313 4.13 32.53 -13.26
N GLY A 314 4.42 31.60 -14.18
CA GLY A 314 5.68 31.58 -14.91
C GLY A 314 6.83 31.05 -14.05
N PHE A 315 8.07 31.34 -14.43
CA PHE A 315 9.28 30.81 -13.80
C PHE A 315 10.00 31.91 -13.01
N PRO A 316 10.62 31.60 -11.87
CA PRO A 316 11.56 32.51 -11.22
C PRO A 316 12.72 32.87 -12.17
N ASP A 317 13.28 34.06 -11.98
CA ASP A 317 14.41 34.53 -12.78
C ASP A 317 15.63 33.60 -12.66
N GLY A 318 16.29 33.33 -13.80
CA GLY A 318 17.48 32.47 -13.86
C GLY A 318 17.20 30.96 -13.77
N ILE A 319 15.96 30.54 -13.55
CA ILE A 319 15.59 29.12 -13.47
C ILE A 319 15.24 28.59 -14.87
N PRO A 320 15.93 27.54 -15.38
CA PRO A 320 15.66 26.98 -16.69
C PRO A 320 14.30 26.30 -16.77
N ASP A 321 13.70 26.37 -17.96
CA ASP A 321 12.38 25.80 -18.24
C ASP A 321 12.41 24.25 -18.19
N LYS A 322 11.36 23.67 -17.59
CA LYS A 322 10.91 22.26 -17.70
C LYS A 322 11.49 21.16 -16.81
N SER A 323 12.43 21.40 -15.89
CA SER A 323 12.94 20.30 -15.04
C SER A 323 13.00 20.62 -13.55
N THR A 324 12.51 19.67 -12.73
CA THR A 324 12.70 19.70 -11.27
C THR A 324 14.14 19.48 -10.85
N ASP A 325 15.00 18.93 -11.73
CA ASP A 325 16.43 18.74 -11.44
C ASP A 325 17.21 20.06 -11.37
N SER A 326 16.60 21.16 -11.84
CA SER A 326 17.21 22.50 -11.88
C SER A 326 16.19 23.60 -11.53
N CYS A 327 15.23 23.29 -10.64
CA CYS A 327 14.14 24.19 -10.29
C CYS A 327 14.46 25.16 -9.14
N GLY A 328 15.66 25.11 -8.57
CA GLY A 328 16.04 25.91 -7.40
C GLY A 328 15.23 25.56 -6.14
N PHE A 329 14.66 24.36 -6.05
CA PHE A 329 13.87 23.89 -4.90
C PHE A 329 14.22 22.45 -4.54
N ALA A 330 14.32 22.15 -3.24
CA ALA A 330 14.62 20.81 -2.74
C ALA A 330 13.75 20.46 -1.54
N ILE A 331 13.32 19.18 -1.51
CA ILE A 331 12.68 18.56 -0.36
C ILE A 331 13.76 17.81 0.42
N ILE A 332 13.97 18.24 1.67
CA ILE A 332 14.89 17.59 2.60
C ILE A 332 14.07 16.76 3.57
N ALA A 333 14.28 15.44 3.55
CA ALA A 333 13.65 14.55 4.53
C ALA A 333 14.49 14.47 5.80
N TYR A 334 13.80 14.49 6.94
CA TYR A 334 14.34 14.25 8.27
C TYR A 334 13.79 12.92 8.83
N GLY A 335 14.14 12.63 10.08
CA GLY A 335 13.51 11.55 10.85
C GLY A 335 13.63 10.20 10.16
N LYS A 336 12.51 9.48 10.06
CA LYS A 336 12.49 8.11 9.52
C LYS A 336 12.73 8.05 8.03
N VAL A 337 12.17 8.98 7.25
CA VAL A 337 12.39 9.02 5.80
C VAL A 337 13.87 9.33 5.51
N GLY A 338 14.42 10.33 6.20
CA GLY A 338 15.81 10.71 6.06
C GLY A 338 16.79 9.61 6.49
N GLY A 339 16.45 8.86 7.54
CA GLY A 339 17.25 7.72 8.02
C GLY A 339 16.97 6.37 7.33
N LEU A 340 16.16 6.29 6.27
CA LEU A 340 15.80 5.00 5.63
C LEU A 340 15.08 4.01 6.58
N GLU A 341 14.27 4.55 7.49
CA GLU A 341 13.59 3.80 8.56
C GLU A 341 12.08 3.90 8.51
N MET A 342 11.54 4.04 7.31
CA MET A 342 10.10 4.10 7.10
C MET A 342 9.39 2.83 7.61
N GLY A 343 8.20 3.06 8.17
CA GLY A 343 7.25 2.03 8.58
C GLY A 343 5.86 2.38 8.05
N TYR A 344 4.92 1.43 8.09
CA TYR A 344 3.61 1.55 7.45
C TYR A 344 2.73 2.71 7.95
N LYS A 345 3.01 3.23 9.15
CA LYS A 345 2.28 4.33 9.80
C LYS A 345 3.14 5.59 9.99
N SER A 346 4.27 5.68 9.28
CA SER A 346 5.16 6.83 9.42
C SER A 346 4.64 8.03 8.63
N ASP A 347 4.61 9.19 9.29
CA ASP A 347 4.53 10.48 8.64
C ASP A 347 5.87 10.82 7.94
N ILE A 348 5.85 11.83 7.08
CA ILE A 348 7.05 12.33 6.42
C ILE A 348 7.48 13.63 7.09
N ASP A 349 8.63 13.58 7.77
CA ASP A 349 9.31 14.76 8.32
C ASP A 349 10.07 15.46 7.19
N ILE A 350 9.68 16.68 6.80
CA ILE A 350 10.27 17.41 5.66
C ILE A 350 10.56 18.88 5.96
N VAL A 351 11.59 19.39 5.28
CA VAL A 351 11.94 20.80 5.21
C VAL A 351 12.11 21.18 3.74
N PHE A 352 11.58 22.33 3.35
CA PHE A 352 11.73 22.84 1.99
C PHE A 352 12.79 23.92 1.92
N LEU A 353 13.75 23.73 1.03
CA LEU A 353 14.80 24.69 0.75
C LEU A 353 14.66 25.19 -0.68
N TYR A 354 15.03 26.45 -0.89
CA TYR A 354 15.15 27.00 -2.24
C TYR A 354 16.42 27.84 -2.38
N GLU A 355 16.85 28.00 -3.62
CA GLU A 355 17.98 28.84 -4.02
C GLU A 355 17.61 29.52 -5.33
N ALA A 356 17.39 30.84 -5.26
CA ALA A 356 17.03 31.66 -6.40
C ALA A 356 17.31 33.13 -6.07
N GLU A 357 17.61 33.92 -7.10
CA GLU A 357 17.78 35.35 -6.96
C GLU A 357 16.47 36.04 -6.53
N SER A 358 16.61 37.11 -5.74
CA SER A 358 15.50 38.00 -5.44
C SER A 358 14.97 38.62 -6.73
N GLY A 359 13.66 38.59 -6.91
CA GLY A 359 13.05 39.05 -8.14
C GLY A 359 11.59 38.63 -8.22
N VAL A 360 11.09 38.61 -9.45
CA VAL A 360 9.72 38.23 -9.75
C VAL A 360 9.68 37.18 -10.84
N THR A 361 8.62 36.39 -10.88
CA THR A 361 8.46 35.37 -11.91
C THR A 361 8.20 35.99 -13.28
N LYS A 362 8.75 35.39 -14.34
CA LYS A 362 8.56 35.78 -15.74
C LYS A 362 7.79 34.71 -16.50
N GLY A 363 6.89 35.16 -17.38
CA GLY A 363 6.38 34.30 -18.47
C GLY A 363 4.89 33.99 -18.50
N LYS A 364 4.02 34.55 -17.62
CA LYS A 364 2.55 34.30 -17.65
C LYS A 364 1.69 35.48 -17.15
N GLU A 365 0.37 35.28 -17.08
CA GLU A 365 -0.67 36.27 -16.74
C GLU A 365 -0.43 37.05 -15.44
N LYS A 366 0.23 36.44 -14.44
CA LYS A 366 0.51 37.07 -13.14
C LYS A 366 1.95 36.81 -12.71
N SER A 367 2.70 37.88 -12.49
CA SER A 367 4.02 37.84 -11.88
C SER A 367 3.92 37.94 -10.37
N ILE A 368 4.72 37.16 -9.64
CA ILE A 368 4.81 37.19 -8.18
C ILE A 368 6.27 37.17 -7.73
N ASP A 369 6.51 37.62 -6.51
CA ASP A 369 7.83 37.55 -5.88
C ASP A 369 8.34 36.10 -5.77
N THR A 370 9.65 35.90 -5.97
CA THR A 370 10.34 34.60 -5.87
C THR A 370 10.02 33.84 -4.58
N ILE A 371 10.06 34.49 -3.40
CA ILE A 371 9.77 33.83 -2.12
C ILE A 371 8.32 33.36 -2.05
N ARG A 372 7.41 34.14 -2.64
CA ARG A 372 5.99 33.81 -2.70
C ARG A 372 5.74 32.65 -3.66
N PHE A 373 6.48 32.59 -4.76
CA PHE A 373 6.43 31.46 -5.69
C PHE A 373 6.82 30.15 -5.01
N TYR A 374 7.98 30.10 -4.35
CA TYR A 374 8.41 28.88 -3.64
C TYR A 374 7.54 28.57 -2.42
N SER A 375 7.02 29.57 -1.72
CA SER A 375 6.04 29.35 -0.64
C SER A 375 4.75 28.70 -1.17
N ASN A 376 4.23 29.16 -2.32
CA ASN A 376 3.07 28.54 -2.96
C ASN A 376 3.37 27.10 -3.41
N LEU A 377 4.57 26.84 -3.92
CA LEU A 377 5.03 25.50 -4.29
C LEU A 377 5.04 24.56 -3.07
N GLY A 378 5.67 24.99 -1.97
CA GLY A 378 5.70 24.24 -0.72
C GLY A 378 4.30 23.95 -0.19
N GLN A 379 3.41 24.95 -0.20
CA GLN A 379 2.03 24.78 0.25
C GLN A 379 1.26 23.79 -0.63
N ARG A 380 1.50 23.81 -1.95
CA ARG A 380 0.88 22.88 -2.89
C ARG A 380 1.33 21.44 -2.64
N ILE A 381 2.62 21.24 -2.34
CA ILE A 381 3.17 19.92 -1.97
C ILE A 381 2.52 19.40 -0.69
N ILE A 382 2.45 20.23 0.37
CA ILE A 382 1.79 19.84 1.63
C ILE A 382 0.32 19.46 1.38
N ASN A 383 -0.40 20.27 0.61
CA ASN A 383 -1.80 19.99 0.29
C ASN A 383 -1.94 18.67 -0.49
N ALA A 384 -1.08 18.42 -1.49
CA ALA A 384 -1.09 17.17 -2.24
C ALA A 384 -0.84 15.95 -1.34
N LEU A 385 0.09 16.06 -0.39
CA LEU A 385 0.40 14.97 0.54
C LEU A 385 -0.74 14.68 1.53
N THR A 386 -1.41 15.72 2.02
CA THR A 386 -2.34 15.64 3.16
C THR A 386 -3.81 15.60 2.77
N MET A 387 -4.16 15.94 1.53
CA MET A 387 -5.56 15.97 1.10
C MET A 387 -6.21 14.58 1.17
N HIS A 388 -7.48 14.56 1.58
CA HIS A 388 -8.32 13.37 1.55
C HIS A 388 -8.97 13.23 0.18
N THR A 389 -8.71 12.12 -0.50
CA THR A 389 -9.36 11.71 -1.73
C THR A 389 -10.27 10.50 -1.46
N PRO A 390 -11.18 10.14 -2.37
CA PRO A 390 -11.90 8.87 -2.34
C PRO A 390 -11.00 7.64 -2.22
N ALA A 391 -9.78 7.70 -2.76
CA ALA A 391 -8.78 6.64 -2.63
C ALA A 391 -8.07 6.66 -1.27
N GLY A 392 -8.00 7.79 -0.57
CA GLY A 392 -7.37 7.94 0.75
C GLY A 392 -6.48 9.17 0.85
N THR A 393 -5.37 9.08 1.60
CA THR A 393 -4.39 10.17 1.74
C THR A 393 -2.99 9.63 1.50
N LEU A 394 -2.11 10.46 0.94
CA LEU A 394 -0.71 10.08 0.71
C LEU A 394 0.05 9.98 2.01
N TYR A 395 0.31 11.09 2.71
CA TYR A 395 1.12 11.08 3.93
C TYR A 395 0.74 12.24 4.85
N GLY A 396 0.87 12.03 6.16
CA GLY A 396 1.05 13.16 7.07
C GLY A 396 2.36 13.86 6.75
N ALA A 397 2.36 15.19 6.72
CA ALA A 397 3.54 16.01 6.49
C ALA A 397 3.90 16.74 7.79
N ASP A 398 5.03 16.38 8.40
CA ASP A 398 5.56 17.05 9.59
C ASP A 398 6.66 18.05 9.19
N MET A 399 6.36 19.33 9.38
CA MET A 399 7.24 20.45 9.02
C MET A 399 7.93 21.06 10.24
N ARG A 400 7.82 20.46 11.44
CA ARG A 400 8.26 21.08 12.70
C ARG A 400 9.77 21.23 12.85
N LEU A 401 10.55 20.50 12.04
CA LEU A 401 12.02 20.54 12.05
C LEU A 401 12.63 21.63 11.16
N ARG A 402 11.79 22.48 10.53
CA ARG A 402 12.28 23.64 9.75
C ARG A 402 12.78 24.76 10.69
N PRO A 403 13.65 25.67 10.20
CA PRO A 403 14.08 26.84 10.98
C PRO A 403 12.91 27.62 11.59
N GLY A 404 12.96 27.90 12.89
CA GLY A 404 11.88 28.58 13.63
C GLY A 404 10.64 27.71 13.92
N GLY A 405 10.68 26.40 13.60
CA GLY A 405 9.63 25.44 13.90
C GLY A 405 8.28 25.85 13.31
N ASN A 406 7.21 25.71 14.09
CA ASN A 406 5.84 26.06 13.66
C ASN A 406 5.66 27.53 13.28
N SER A 407 6.44 28.43 13.86
CA SER A 407 6.41 29.87 13.57
C SER A 407 7.28 30.27 12.38
N GLY A 408 8.11 29.35 11.89
CA GLY A 408 9.00 29.58 10.75
C GLY A 408 8.27 29.54 9.41
N MET A 409 8.88 30.19 8.41
CA MET A 409 8.40 30.14 7.02
C MET A 409 8.33 28.70 6.50
N ILE A 410 7.38 28.42 5.60
CA ILE A 410 7.21 27.10 5.00
C ILE A 410 8.42 26.67 4.15
N VAL A 411 9.09 27.64 3.54
CA VAL A 411 10.32 27.48 2.76
C VAL A 411 11.41 28.36 3.34
N SER A 412 12.66 27.92 3.25
CA SER A 412 13.83 28.71 3.65
C SER A 412 14.81 28.84 2.49
N HIS A 413 15.37 30.04 2.31
CA HIS A 413 16.52 30.19 1.41
C HIS A 413 17.69 29.39 1.97
N ILE A 414 18.48 28.76 1.11
CA ILE A 414 19.60 27.90 1.52
C ILE A 414 20.64 28.65 2.38
N ASP A 415 20.90 29.92 2.09
CA ASP A 415 21.80 30.78 2.89
C ASP A 415 21.25 31.01 4.30
N ALA A 416 19.97 31.37 4.40
CA ALA A 416 19.32 31.60 5.69
C ALA A 416 19.25 30.31 6.53
N PHE A 417 19.09 29.17 5.87
CA PHE A 417 19.16 27.85 6.51
C PHE A 417 20.55 27.56 7.07
N GLU A 418 21.61 27.84 6.29
CA GLU A 418 23.00 27.71 6.75
C GLU A 418 23.29 28.62 7.95
N ASP A 419 22.90 29.89 7.87
CA ASP A 419 23.09 30.86 8.94
C ASP A 419 22.33 30.50 10.21
N TYR A 420 21.10 29.99 10.07
CA TYR A 420 20.30 29.50 11.20
C TYR A 420 20.99 28.32 11.88
N LEU A 421 21.42 27.31 11.11
CA LEU A 421 22.07 26.13 11.68
C LEU A 421 23.37 26.44 12.43
N LYS A 422 24.14 27.43 11.97
CA LYS A 422 25.41 27.82 12.60
C LYS A 422 25.22 28.69 13.84
N ASN A 423 24.25 29.60 13.81
CA ASN A 423 24.19 30.70 14.79
C ASN A 423 23.01 30.61 15.76
N GLN A 424 21.96 29.84 15.46
CA GLN A 424 20.70 29.86 16.20
C GLN A 424 20.19 28.48 16.60
N ALA A 425 20.53 27.44 15.83
CA ALA A 425 20.00 26.11 16.05
C ALA A 425 20.48 25.50 17.37
N TRP A 426 19.57 24.81 18.05
CA TRP A 426 19.87 24.06 19.26
C TRP A 426 20.54 22.73 18.94
N THR A 427 21.23 22.15 19.92
CA THR A 427 21.89 20.83 19.78
C THR A 427 20.95 19.72 19.32
N TRP A 428 19.68 19.73 19.75
CA TRP A 428 18.69 18.74 19.29
C TRP A 428 18.32 18.90 17.81
N GLU A 429 18.42 20.10 17.23
CA GLU A 429 18.25 20.33 15.79
C GLU A 429 19.45 19.78 15.01
N HIS A 430 20.67 19.92 15.55
CA HIS A 430 21.85 19.25 15.00
C HIS A 430 21.74 17.72 15.08
N GLN A 431 21.16 17.17 16.17
CA GLN A 431 20.86 15.74 16.25
C GLN A 431 19.89 15.29 15.15
N ALA A 432 18.83 16.06 14.91
CA ALA A 432 17.87 15.78 13.84
C ALA A 432 18.52 15.86 12.46
N LEU A 433 19.46 16.80 12.26
CA LEU A 433 20.21 17.01 11.02
C LEU A 433 21.08 15.81 10.64
N ILE A 434 21.54 15.00 11.59
CA ILE A 434 22.26 13.74 11.29
C ILE A 434 21.42 12.84 10.37
N ARG A 435 20.11 12.80 10.58
CA ARG A 435 19.21 11.96 9.78
C ARG A 435 18.71 12.66 8.51
N ALA A 436 19.11 13.91 8.26
CA ALA A 436 18.57 14.71 7.18
C ALA A 436 19.27 14.44 5.84
N ARG A 437 18.50 14.35 4.75
CA ARG A 437 19.02 14.23 3.39
C ARG A 437 18.03 14.74 2.33
N PRO A 438 18.53 15.19 1.16
CA PRO A 438 17.66 15.52 0.03
C PRO A 438 16.97 14.25 -0.48
N VAL A 439 15.68 14.35 -0.79
CA VAL A 439 14.86 13.26 -1.33
C VAL A 439 14.22 13.56 -2.68
N ALA A 440 14.03 14.84 -3.01
CA ALA A 440 13.49 15.27 -4.30
C ALA A 440 13.92 16.72 -4.61
N GLY A 441 14.00 17.06 -5.89
CA GLY A 441 14.26 18.41 -6.38
C GLY A 441 15.64 18.63 -6.95
N ASP A 442 16.09 19.88 -6.90
CA ASP A 442 17.27 20.37 -7.58
C ASP A 442 18.56 19.70 -7.08
N LYS A 443 19.37 19.20 -8.03
CA LYS A 443 20.60 18.44 -7.74
C LYS A 443 21.73 19.32 -7.21
N ASN A 444 21.85 20.55 -7.69
CA ASN A 444 22.86 21.50 -7.23
C ASN A 444 22.53 21.95 -5.81
N LEU A 445 21.26 22.28 -5.55
CA LEU A 445 20.79 22.63 -4.21
C LEU A 445 20.95 21.46 -3.23
N SER A 446 20.68 20.23 -3.67
CA SER A 446 20.91 19.02 -2.88
C SER A 446 22.39 18.83 -2.51
N SER A 447 23.31 19.09 -3.45
CA SER A 447 24.75 19.07 -3.21
C SER A 447 25.16 20.15 -2.21
N ARG A 448 24.59 21.35 -2.34
CA ARG A 448 24.82 22.47 -1.44
C ARG A 448 24.35 22.17 -0.01
N PHE A 449 23.14 21.62 0.15
CA PHE A 449 22.64 21.13 1.43
C PHE A 449 23.60 20.13 2.08
N ASN A 450 24.10 19.13 1.32
CA ASN A 450 25.01 18.13 1.87
C ASN A 450 26.33 18.75 2.38
N LYS A 451 26.84 19.79 1.70
CA LYS A 451 28.01 20.56 2.18
C LYS A 451 27.71 21.28 3.49
N ILE A 452 26.57 21.96 3.58
CA ILE A 452 26.13 22.66 4.80
C ILE A 452 25.96 21.66 5.96
N ARG A 453 25.23 20.56 5.71
CA ARG A 453 25.05 19.49 6.70
C ARG A 453 26.39 18.97 7.20
N LYS A 454 27.32 18.64 6.30
CA LYS A 454 28.67 18.20 6.69
C LYS A 454 29.37 19.25 7.55
N ALA A 455 29.38 20.52 7.11
CA ALA A 455 30.05 21.60 7.83
C ALA A 455 29.51 21.77 9.27
N VAL A 456 28.19 21.74 9.45
CA VAL A 456 27.54 21.84 10.77
C VAL A 456 27.85 20.62 11.64
N LEU A 457 27.80 19.41 11.08
CA LEU A 457 28.05 18.20 11.86
C LEU A 457 29.51 18.07 12.33
N ILE A 458 30.48 18.53 11.55
CA ILE A 458 31.91 18.49 11.91
C ILE A 458 32.37 19.63 12.83
N GLU A 459 31.46 20.50 13.29
CA GLU A 459 31.80 21.55 14.26
C GLU A 459 32.34 20.94 15.55
N LYS A 460 33.36 21.59 16.11
CA LYS A 460 33.97 21.16 17.37
C LYS A 460 33.03 21.51 18.52
N ARG A 461 32.57 20.50 19.24
CA ARG A 461 31.68 20.64 20.41
C ARG A 461 32.43 20.31 21.69
N GLU A 462 32.09 21.00 22.78
CA GLU A 462 32.62 20.66 24.10
C GLU A 462 31.92 19.39 24.61
N PRO A 463 32.65 18.29 24.88
CA PRO A 463 32.04 16.99 25.13
C PRO A 463 31.11 16.91 26.35
N LYS A 464 31.39 17.65 27.44
CA LYS A 464 30.56 17.61 28.66
C LYS A 464 29.22 18.31 28.44
N THR A 465 29.24 19.46 27.76
CA THR A 465 28.06 20.25 27.42
C THR A 465 27.17 19.47 26.47
N LEU A 466 27.74 18.91 25.39
CA LEU A 466 27.01 18.08 24.44
C LEU A 466 26.37 16.86 25.11
N LYS A 467 27.12 16.15 25.98
CA LYS A 467 26.59 14.99 26.73
C LYS A 467 25.37 15.39 27.57
N LYS A 468 25.49 16.49 28.31
CA LYS A 468 24.42 17.02 29.17
C LYS A 468 23.17 17.38 28.35
N GLU A 469 23.34 18.14 27.27
CA GLU A 469 22.20 18.59 26.45
C GLU A 469 21.47 17.42 25.78
N VAL A 470 22.20 16.44 25.26
CA VAL A 470 21.59 15.25 24.64
C VAL A 470 20.88 14.39 25.68
N GLY A 471 21.51 14.17 26.85
CA GLY A 471 20.92 13.40 27.95
C GLY A 471 19.64 14.05 28.50
N GLU A 472 19.68 15.35 28.83
CA GLU A 472 18.53 16.10 29.33
C GLU A 472 17.37 16.13 28.32
N MET A 473 17.69 16.27 27.02
CA MET A 473 16.67 16.19 25.97
C MET A 473 16.05 14.81 25.88
N ARG A 474 16.84 13.73 26.04
CA ARG A 474 16.32 12.36 26.01
C ARG A 474 15.38 12.08 27.18
N GLU A 475 15.75 12.49 28.39
CA GLU A 475 14.90 12.33 29.58
C GLU A 475 13.59 13.11 29.43
N ARG A 476 13.65 14.37 28.99
CA ARG A 476 12.45 15.18 28.73
C ARG A 476 11.50 14.50 27.74
N MET A 477 12.04 13.98 26.63
CA MET A 477 11.24 13.24 25.66
C MET A 477 10.65 11.96 26.25
N ARG A 478 11.37 11.29 27.17
CA ARG A 478 10.86 10.10 27.87
C ARG A 478 9.66 10.47 28.72
N ASP A 479 9.80 11.49 29.56
CA ASP A 479 8.75 11.94 30.49
C ASP A 479 7.46 12.35 29.77
N GLU A 480 7.58 12.99 28.60
CA GLU A 480 6.43 13.43 27.80
C GLU A 480 5.71 12.27 27.07
N ARG A 481 6.44 11.26 26.61
CA ARG A 481 5.91 10.24 25.67
C ARG A 481 5.69 8.87 26.31
N LEU A 482 6.42 8.54 27.36
CA LEU A 482 6.32 7.25 28.03
C LEU A 482 5.09 7.23 28.95
N LYS A 483 4.07 6.46 28.56
CA LYS A 483 2.93 6.18 29.43
C LYS A 483 3.26 4.96 30.28
N HIS A 484 3.75 5.19 31.50
CA HIS A 484 4.12 4.10 32.40
C HIS A 484 2.96 3.13 32.63
N LYS A 485 3.19 1.87 32.28
CA LYS A 485 2.32 0.74 32.56
C LYS A 485 3.13 -0.27 33.36
N LYS A 486 2.63 -0.62 34.55
CA LYS A 486 3.27 -1.60 35.42
C LYS A 486 3.44 -2.93 34.65
N ASP A 487 4.62 -3.53 34.74
CA ASP A 487 4.96 -4.81 34.10
C ASP A 487 5.00 -4.79 32.55
N PHE A 488 5.06 -3.61 31.93
CA PHE A 488 5.24 -3.44 30.48
C PHE A 488 6.47 -2.59 30.11
N PHE A 489 7.07 -2.95 28.98
CA PHE A 489 8.16 -2.24 28.32
C PHE A 489 7.66 -1.63 27.00
N ASP A 490 7.81 -0.32 26.85
CA ASP A 490 7.56 0.38 25.59
C ASP A 490 8.80 0.29 24.70
N LEU A 491 8.67 -0.38 23.55
CA LEU A 491 9.75 -0.62 22.58
C LEU A 491 10.42 0.67 22.03
N LYS A 492 9.81 1.84 22.20
CA LYS A 492 10.29 3.13 21.70
C LYS A 492 10.66 4.14 22.78
N GLN A 493 10.08 4.09 23.97
CA GLN A 493 10.25 5.17 24.94
C GLN A 493 10.91 4.72 26.23
N SER A 494 10.81 3.44 26.61
CA SER A 494 11.39 2.93 27.86
C SER A 494 12.92 2.93 27.87
N HIS A 495 13.54 2.71 29.03
CA HIS A 495 15.00 2.56 29.10
C HIS A 495 15.46 1.27 28.41
N GLY A 496 16.52 1.38 27.61
CA GLY A 496 17.01 0.30 26.76
C GLY A 496 16.16 0.09 25.52
N CYS A 497 15.47 1.11 25.02
CA CYS A 497 14.63 1.03 23.82
C CYS A 497 15.37 1.44 22.54
N ILE A 498 14.67 1.33 21.39
CA ILE A 498 15.23 1.71 20.10
C ILE A 498 15.63 3.19 20.02
N VAL A 499 14.92 4.09 20.71
CA VAL A 499 15.24 5.54 20.71
C VAL A 499 16.48 5.85 21.55
N ASP A 500 16.79 5.04 22.57
CA ASP A 500 18.04 5.21 23.32
C ASP A 500 19.25 4.93 22.41
N ILE A 501 19.14 3.93 21.53
CA ILE A 501 20.15 3.67 20.48
C ILE A 501 20.27 4.87 19.54
N GLU A 502 19.14 5.43 19.06
CA GLU A 502 19.16 6.60 18.16
C GLU A 502 19.87 7.81 18.82
N PHE A 503 19.57 8.11 20.08
CA PHE A 503 20.20 9.21 20.81
C PHE A 503 21.68 8.96 21.07
N LEU A 504 22.06 7.72 21.39
CA LEU A 504 23.46 7.33 21.57
C LEU A 504 24.26 7.53 20.27
N VAL A 505 23.76 7.02 19.14
CA VAL A 505 24.40 7.18 17.84
C VAL A 505 24.53 8.66 17.49
N GLN A 506 23.48 9.45 17.67
CA GLN A 506 23.50 10.89 17.40
C GLN A 506 24.55 11.62 18.26
N TYR A 507 24.61 11.33 19.56
CA TYR A 507 25.62 11.87 20.45
C TYR A 507 27.04 11.55 19.98
N LEU A 508 27.31 10.28 19.69
CA LEU A 508 28.63 9.83 19.27
C LEU A 508 29.05 10.46 17.94
N VAL A 509 28.13 10.62 16.99
CA VAL A 509 28.40 11.34 15.73
C VAL A 509 28.73 12.80 16.00
N LEU A 510 27.87 13.55 16.72
CA LEU A 510 28.12 14.99 16.99
C LEU A 510 29.41 15.25 17.77
N LYS A 511 29.77 14.33 18.67
CA LYS A 511 30.98 14.41 19.48
C LYS A 511 32.25 14.22 18.66
N ASN A 512 32.22 13.29 17.71
CA ASN A 512 33.43 12.77 17.06
C ASN A 512 33.59 13.21 15.59
N ALA A 513 32.53 13.71 14.94
CA ALA A 513 32.57 14.09 13.51
C ALA A 513 33.59 15.18 13.18
N HIS A 514 33.98 16.02 14.15
CA HIS A 514 35.08 16.97 13.98
C HIS A 514 36.42 16.29 13.66
N THR A 515 36.71 15.18 14.35
CA THR A 515 37.93 14.39 14.17
C THR A 515 37.79 13.36 13.07
N PHE A 516 36.60 12.79 12.91
CA PHE A 516 36.27 11.76 11.92
C PHE A 516 35.11 12.22 11.02
N PRO A 517 35.38 13.06 10.00
CA PRO A 517 34.34 13.63 9.13
C PRO A 517 33.49 12.60 8.37
N ASP A 518 33.98 11.37 8.20
CA ASP A 518 33.30 10.30 7.48
C ASP A 518 32.05 9.78 8.22
N LEU A 519 31.94 10.07 9.52
CA LEU A 519 30.70 9.87 10.30
C LEU A 519 29.51 10.68 9.77
N THR A 520 29.75 11.63 8.86
CA THR A 520 28.68 12.43 8.23
C THR A 520 28.18 11.84 6.91
N ILE A 521 28.74 10.75 6.40
CA ILE A 521 28.37 10.19 5.09
C ILE A 521 26.96 9.59 5.11
N TRP A 522 26.64 8.85 6.16
CA TRP A 522 25.37 8.13 6.29
C TRP A 522 24.37 8.84 7.20
N THR A 523 23.11 8.41 7.15
CA THR A 523 21.98 9.02 7.89
C THR A 523 21.14 8.02 8.67
N ASP A 524 21.35 6.71 8.48
CA ASP A 524 20.67 5.61 9.17
C ASP A 524 21.55 5.03 10.27
N ASN A 525 20.92 4.46 11.30
CA ASN A 525 21.64 3.99 12.49
C ASN A 525 22.60 2.83 12.19
N MET A 526 22.25 1.95 11.25
CA MET A 526 23.05 0.76 10.96
C MET A 526 24.43 1.14 10.41
N ARG A 527 24.47 1.93 9.33
CA ARG A 527 25.74 2.37 8.74
C ARG A 527 26.48 3.37 9.62
N LEU A 528 25.78 4.12 10.47
CA LEU A 528 26.42 4.97 11.47
C LEU A 528 27.10 4.14 12.56
N LEU A 529 26.50 3.05 13.05
CA LEU A 529 27.13 2.12 13.99
C LEU A 529 28.36 1.44 13.37
N GLU A 530 28.28 1.01 12.11
CA GLU A 530 29.43 0.49 11.36
C GLU A 530 30.55 1.53 11.25
N SER A 531 30.21 2.80 10.99
CA SER A 531 31.19 3.88 10.89
C SER A 531 31.82 4.20 12.24
N LEU A 532 31.05 4.17 13.33
CA LEU A 532 31.56 4.39 14.70
C LEU A 532 32.53 3.28 15.14
N ASP A 533 32.28 2.04 14.74
CA ASP A 533 33.18 0.90 14.97
C ASP A 533 34.46 1.00 14.12
N ALA A 534 34.31 1.32 12.83
CA ALA A 534 35.45 1.46 11.91
C ALA A 534 36.46 2.54 12.37
N GLU A 535 35.98 3.61 13.01
CA GLU A 535 36.80 4.67 13.58
C GLU A 535 37.27 4.39 15.03
N GLY A 536 36.90 3.24 15.60
CA GLY A 536 37.30 2.82 16.95
C GLY A 536 36.66 3.62 18.09
N ILE A 537 35.53 4.29 17.84
CA ILE A 537 34.80 5.09 18.85
C ILE A 537 34.00 4.18 19.79
N ILE A 538 33.45 3.11 19.25
CA ILE A 538 32.86 1.98 19.97
C ILE A 538 33.62 0.72 19.58
N THR A 539 33.58 -0.29 20.44
CA THR A 539 34.15 -1.60 20.13
C THR A 539 33.25 -2.37 19.17
N GLY A 540 33.83 -3.29 18.38
CA GLY A 540 33.05 -4.17 17.51
C GLY A 540 31.96 -4.95 18.25
N CYS A 541 32.21 -5.37 19.48
CA CYS A 541 31.21 -6.04 20.31
C CYS A 541 30.04 -5.11 20.70
N GLU A 542 30.30 -3.84 21.02
CA GLU A 542 29.25 -2.85 21.28
C GLU A 542 28.45 -2.57 20.01
N SER A 543 29.12 -2.42 18.87
CA SER A 543 28.47 -2.19 17.57
C SER A 543 27.54 -3.34 17.19
N GLU A 544 28.03 -4.58 17.23
CA GLU A 544 27.23 -5.79 16.97
C GLU A 544 26.01 -5.87 17.89
N ARG A 545 26.20 -5.67 19.20
CA ARG A 545 25.11 -5.70 20.17
C ARG A 545 24.05 -4.63 19.90
N LEU A 546 24.44 -3.39 19.59
CA LEU A 546 23.52 -2.31 19.28
C LEU A 546 22.77 -2.56 17.96
N GLN A 547 23.47 -3.06 16.95
CA GLN A 547 22.89 -3.42 15.65
C GLN A 547 21.84 -4.54 15.79
N ASP A 548 22.19 -5.62 16.48
CA ASP A 548 21.28 -6.74 16.74
C ASP A 548 20.07 -6.29 17.54
N ALA A 549 20.29 -5.51 18.60
CA ALA A 549 19.23 -4.96 19.43
C ALA A 549 18.27 -4.08 18.61
N TYR A 550 18.83 -3.20 17.78
CA TYR A 550 18.08 -2.31 16.90
C TYR A 550 17.23 -3.10 15.90
N LEU A 551 17.81 -4.10 15.22
CA LEU A 551 17.11 -4.94 14.25
C LEU A 551 15.98 -5.76 14.90
N VAL A 552 16.24 -6.36 16.06
CA VAL A 552 15.27 -7.19 16.79
C VAL A 552 14.09 -6.35 17.27
N MET A 553 14.34 -5.20 17.91
CA MET A 553 13.27 -4.31 18.38
C MET A 553 12.46 -3.74 17.22
N ARG A 554 13.12 -3.34 16.13
CA ARG A 554 12.44 -2.86 14.93
C ARG A 554 11.57 -3.95 14.32
N LYS A 555 12.06 -5.20 14.22
CA LYS A 555 11.25 -6.35 13.77
C LYS A 555 10.01 -6.55 14.65
N ALA A 556 10.17 -6.44 15.96
CA ALA A 556 9.04 -6.52 16.89
C ALA A 556 8.02 -5.40 16.65
N ILE A 557 8.47 -4.16 16.46
CA ILE A 557 7.59 -3.01 16.14
C ILE A 557 6.82 -3.24 14.83
N HIS A 558 7.47 -3.71 13.77
CA HIS A 558 6.80 -4.00 12.50
C HIS A 558 5.76 -5.10 12.64
N ARG A 559 6.12 -6.21 13.32
CA ARG A 559 5.20 -7.33 13.57
C ARG A 559 4.00 -6.91 14.40
N LEU A 560 4.19 -6.16 15.49
CA LEU A 560 3.10 -5.68 16.33
C LEU A 560 2.16 -4.77 15.55
N ASN A 561 2.70 -3.89 14.69
CA ASN A 561 1.88 -3.05 13.82
C ASN A 561 1.04 -3.87 12.82
N LEU A 562 1.63 -4.90 12.20
CA LEU A 562 0.92 -5.81 11.29
C LEU A 562 -0.13 -6.68 12.00
N GLN A 563 0.05 -6.89 13.31
CA GLN A 563 -0.93 -7.57 14.17
C GLN A 563 -1.93 -6.60 14.82
N GLU A 564 -1.86 -5.30 14.52
CA GLU A 564 -2.69 -4.25 15.13
C GLU A 564 -2.60 -4.21 16.68
N ARG A 565 -1.43 -4.53 17.24
CA ARG A 565 -1.17 -4.57 18.70
C ARG A 565 -0.40 -3.34 19.18
N SER A 566 -0.47 -3.08 20.49
CA SER A 566 0.34 -2.04 21.15
C SER A 566 1.84 -2.34 21.03
N LEU A 567 2.66 -1.31 21.14
CA LEU A 567 4.12 -1.42 21.26
C LEU A 567 4.59 -1.69 22.71
N ASP A 568 3.64 -1.68 23.66
CA ASP A 568 3.86 -2.15 25.02
C ASP A 568 3.91 -3.68 25.04
N ILE A 569 5.05 -4.24 25.40
CA ILE A 569 5.26 -5.69 25.54
C ILE A 569 5.52 -6.06 27.00
N PRO A 570 5.31 -7.32 27.42
CA PRO A 570 5.62 -7.73 28.79
C PRO A 570 7.07 -7.42 29.18
N GLN A 571 7.27 -6.87 30.38
CA GLN A 571 8.58 -6.43 30.90
C GLN A 571 9.66 -7.52 30.85
N ALA A 572 9.27 -8.79 30.91
CA ALA A 572 10.19 -9.93 30.86
C ALA A 572 10.80 -10.18 29.46
N GLN A 573 10.29 -9.54 28.41
CA GLN A 573 10.84 -9.68 27.06
C GLN A 573 12.08 -8.80 26.85
N PHE A 574 13.03 -9.31 26.06
CA PHE A 574 14.27 -8.64 25.66
C PHE A 574 15.17 -8.19 26.82
N LEU A 575 15.09 -8.79 28.02
CA LEU A 575 15.84 -8.34 29.20
C LEU A 575 17.35 -8.21 28.96
N GLU A 576 17.98 -9.24 28.38
CA GLU A 576 19.42 -9.23 28.09
C GLU A 576 19.80 -8.15 27.08
N ILE A 577 19.08 -8.09 25.95
CA ILE A 577 19.28 -7.09 24.90
C ILE A 577 19.12 -5.66 25.47
N ARG A 578 18.10 -5.44 26.31
CA ARG A 578 17.87 -4.14 26.97
C ARG A 578 18.98 -3.80 27.95
N GLY A 579 19.46 -4.78 28.71
CA GLY A 579 20.60 -4.63 29.61
C GLY A 579 21.83 -4.11 28.85
N HIS A 580 22.16 -4.73 27.72
CA HIS A 580 23.27 -4.28 26.88
C HIS A 580 23.09 -2.85 26.35
N ILE A 581 21.90 -2.47 25.88
CA ILE A 581 21.65 -1.09 25.46
C ILE A 581 21.86 -0.14 26.64
N ILE A 582 21.31 -0.46 27.81
CA ILE A 582 21.39 0.40 29.01
C ILE A 582 22.84 0.55 29.46
N ASP A 583 23.62 -0.53 29.50
CA ASP A 583 25.02 -0.50 29.93
C ASP A 583 25.85 0.40 29.00
N ILE A 584 25.72 0.23 27.68
CA ILE A 584 26.43 1.05 26.70
C ILE A 584 25.94 2.49 26.75
N TYR A 585 24.61 2.71 26.82
CA TYR A 585 24.04 4.05 26.94
C TYR A 585 24.60 4.77 28.17
N ASN A 586 24.65 4.10 29.32
CA ASN A 586 25.18 4.67 30.55
C ASN A 586 26.68 4.93 30.47
N GLN A 587 27.46 4.09 29.81
CA GLN A 587 28.89 4.31 29.62
C GLN A 587 29.21 5.63 28.89
N TYR A 588 28.37 6.00 27.92
CA TYR A 588 28.64 7.15 27.04
C TYR A 588 27.83 8.41 27.38
N LEU A 589 26.57 8.27 27.78
CA LEU A 589 25.60 9.36 27.92
C LEU A 589 25.18 9.68 29.36
N VAL A 590 25.45 8.81 30.33
CA VAL A 590 25.28 9.07 31.77
C VAL A 590 26.64 9.25 32.43
#